data_AF-A0A7C2NDH3-F1
#
_entry.id   AF-A0A7C2NDH3-F1
#
_cell.length_a   1.000
_cell.length_b   1.000
_cell.length_c   1.000
_cell.angle_alpha   90.00
_cell.angle_beta   90.00
_cell.angle_gamma   90.00
#
_symmetry.space_group_name_H-M   'P 1'
#
loop_
_entity.id
_entity.type
_entity.pdbx_description
1 polymer ?
#
loop_
_entity_poly.entity_id
_entity_poly.type
_entity_poly.pdbx_seq_one_letter_code
_entity_poly.pdbx_strand_id
1 'polypeptide(L)'
;MKKLALAALIATPVAAYPLATWMAKTVEENLAAQYSQLEANPYLKVVKRDYQRGFYRSTETVTFELFDPLEAALAEGEEIKPLRLTLRTDILHGPLPGLETFAAA
;
A
#
# COMPACT_ATOMS: atom_id res chain seq x y z
N MET A 1 5.65 -17.21 39.43
CA MET A 1 4.66 -16.70 38.46
C MET A 1 4.95 -15.29 37.96
N LYS A 2 5.21 -14.28 38.82
CA LYS A 2 5.53 -12.90 38.37
C LYS A 2 6.70 -12.77 37.38
N LYS A 3 7.78 -13.54 37.57
CA LYS A 3 8.95 -13.52 36.66
C LYS A 3 8.65 -14.14 35.29
N LEU A 4 7.79 -15.16 35.25
CA LEU A 4 7.34 -15.79 33.99
C LEU A 4 6.34 -14.89 33.25
N ALA A 5 5.45 -14.22 33.97
CA ALA A 5 4.53 -13.23 33.40
C ALA A 5 5.29 -12.02 32.83
N LEU A 6 6.33 -11.55 33.53
CA LEU A 6 7.19 -10.46 33.05
C LEU A 6 8.04 -10.88 31.84
N ALA A 7 8.57 -12.11 31.84
CA ALA A 7 9.29 -12.67 30.70
C ALA A 7 8.38 -12.81 29.46
N ALA A 8 7.14 -13.28 29.64
CA ALA A 8 6.15 -13.35 28.57
C ALA A 8 5.79 -11.95 28.03
N LEU A 9 5.55 -10.97 28.92
CA LEU A 9 5.24 -9.59 28.53
C LEU A 9 6.33 -8.94 27.67
N ILE A 10 7.60 -9.29 27.90
CA ILE A 10 8.74 -8.76 27.13
C ILE A 10 8.98 -9.58 25.86
N ALA A 11 8.84 -10.91 25.93
CA ALA A 11 9.07 -11.80 24.80
C ALA A 11 8.05 -11.61 23.67
N THR A 12 6.79 -11.33 24.00
CA THR A 12 5.71 -11.14 23.01
C THR A 12 5.97 -9.98 22.04
N PRO A 13 6.26 -8.73 22.48
CA PRO A 13 6.56 -7.63 21.56
C PRO A 13 7.86 -7.84 20.78
N VAL A 14 8.87 -8.48 21.39
CA VAL A 14 10.15 -8.77 20.72
C VAL A 14 9.97 -9.81 19.60
N ALA A 15 9.12 -10.82 19.78
CA ALA A 15 8.80 -11.80 18.74
C ALA A 15 7.82 -11.25 17.69
N ALA A 16 6.93 -10.32 18.07
CA ALA A 16 5.99 -9.69 17.15
C ALA A 16 6.69 -8.72 16.17
N TYR A 17 7.81 -8.10 16.59
CA TYR A 17 8.56 -7.14 15.78
C TYR A 17 9.08 -7.70 14.43
N PRO A 18 9.82 -8.83 14.39
CA PRO A 18 10.31 -9.40 13.13
C PRO A 18 9.18 -9.90 12.22
N LEU A 19 8.07 -10.41 12.80
CA LEU A 19 6.91 -10.84 12.02
C LEU A 19 6.20 -9.64 11.36
N ALA A 20 6.04 -8.53 12.09
CA ALA A 20 5.44 -7.32 11.56
C ALA A 20 6.30 -6.68 10.44
N THR A 21 7.62 -6.67 10.61
CA THR A 21 8.53 -6.15 9.56
C THR A 21 8.57 -7.05 8.33
N TRP A 22 8.50 -8.38 8.50
CA TRP A 22 8.40 -9.31 7.37
C TRP A 22 7.08 -9.12 6.61
N MET A 23 5.94 -9.06 7.31
CA MET A 23 4.64 -8.80 6.68
C MET A 23 4.58 -7.46 5.96
N ALA A 24 5.13 -6.39 6.56
CA ALA A 24 5.19 -5.08 5.91
C ALA A 24 5.98 -5.13 4.58
N LYS A 25 7.07 -5.90 4.54
CA LYS A 25 7.85 -6.12 3.31
C LYS A 25 7.05 -6.91 2.26
N THR A 26 6.37 -7.99 2.66
CA THR A 26 5.56 -8.80 1.75
C THR A 26 4.40 -8.00 1.14
N VAL A 27 3.76 -7.11 1.91
CA VAL A 27 2.72 -6.21 1.40
C VAL A 27 3.29 -5.25 0.35
N GLU A 28 4.44 -4.65 0.63
CA GLU A 28 5.13 -3.75 -0.30
C GLU A 28 5.48 -4.45 -1.63
N GLU A 29 6.02 -5.67 -1.55
CA GLU A 29 6.36 -6.51 -2.72
C GLU A 29 5.11 -6.90 -3.53
N ASN A 30 4.03 -7.31 -2.86
CA ASN A 30 2.77 -7.67 -3.52
C ASN A 30 2.12 -6.48 -4.22
N LEU A 31 2.14 -5.30 -3.61
CA LEU A 31 1.65 -4.09 -4.26
C LEU A 31 2.52 -3.73 -5.46
N ALA A 32 3.85 -3.80 -5.35
CA ALA A 32 4.74 -3.55 -6.48
C ALA A 32 4.46 -4.49 -7.66
N ALA A 33 4.23 -5.78 -7.41
CA ALA A 33 3.88 -6.77 -8.43
C ALA A 33 2.50 -6.52 -9.07
N GLN A 34 1.54 -5.97 -8.32
CA GLN A 34 0.24 -5.56 -8.87
C GLN A 34 0.39 -4.34 -9.77
N TYR A 35 1.17 -3.34 -9.36
CA TYR A 35 1.40 -2.15 -10.18
C TYR A 35 2.15 -2.46 -11.47
N SER A 36 3.11 -3.39 -11.46
CA SER A 36 3.78 -3.82 -12.71
C SER A 36 2.82 -4.48 -13.71
N GLN A 37 1.73 -5.09 -13.23
CA GLN A 37 0.68 -5.61 -14.11
C GLN A 37 -0.23 -4.49 -14.64
N LEU A 38 -0.44 -3.42 -13.86
CA LEU A 38 -1.20 -2.25 -14.28
C LEU A 38 -0.48 -1.41 -15.34
N GLU A 39 0.85 -1.43 -15.38
CA GLU A 39 1.64 -0.79 -16.45
C GLU A 39 1.34 -1.35 -17.86
N ALA A 40 0.84 -2.59 -17.95
CA ALA A 40 0.42 -3.19 -19.20
C ALA A 40 -0.96 -2.68 -19.68
N ASN A 41 -1.67 -1.89 -18.87
CA ASN A 41 -3.00 -1.39 -19.20
C ASN A 41 -2.92 -0.10 -20.04
N PRO A 42 -3.52 -0.07 -21.25
CA PRO A 42 -3.48 1.11 -22.12
C PRO A 42 -4.30 2.31 -21.60
N TYR A 43 -5.14 2.12 -20.58
CA TYR A 43 -6.07 3.15 -20.08
C TYR A 43 -5.63 3.79 -18.76
N LEU A 44 -4.63 3.21 -18.09
CA LEU A 44 -4.22 3.59 -16.75
C LEU A 44 -2.70 3.71 -16.70
N LYS A 45 -2.21 4.91 -16.43
CA LYS A 45 -0.79 5.17 -16.21
C LYS A 45 -0.56 5.62 -14.78
N VAL A 46 0.33 4.96 -14.08
CA VAL A 46 0.79 5.42 -12.76
C VAL A 46 1.80 6.55 -12.97
N VAL A 47 1.44 7.78 -12.59
CA VAL A 47 2.31 8.96 -12.73
C VAL A 47 3.25 9.10 -11.55
N LYS A 48 2.72 8.84 -10.36
CA LYS A 48 3.44 9.01 -9.11
C LYS A 48 2.97 7.98 -8.12
N ARG A 49 3.93 7.36 -7.43
CA ARG A 49 3.69 6.49 -6.29
C ARG A 49 4.61 6.90 -5.16
N ASP A 50 4.03 7.16 -3.99
CA ASP A 50 4.74 7.45 -2.75
C ASP A 50 4.28 6.42 -1.72
N TYR A 51 5.20 5.60 -1.24
CA TYR A 51 4.93 4.57 -0.24
C TYR A 51 5.72 4.87 1.01
N GLN A 52 5.02 5.29 2.06
CA GLN A 52 5.60 5.58 3.36
C GLN A 52 5.42 4.37 4.26
N ARG A 53 6.50 3.59 4.40
CA ARG A 53 6.52 2.43 5.27
C ARG A 53 6.63 2.84 6.73
N GLY A 54 5.63 2.51 7.53
CA GLY A 54 5.69 2.62 8.99
C GLY A 54 5.74 1.26 9.67
N PHE A 55 5.72 1.26 11.00
CA PHE A 55 5.89 0.02 11.77
C PHE A 55 4.58 -0.78 11.92
N TYR A 56 3.46 -0.09 12.19
CA TYR A 56 2.13 -0.70 12.28
C TYR A 56 1.10 -0.15 11.27
N ARG A 57 1.54 0.82 10.46
CA ARG A 57 0.75 1.42 9.40
C ARG A 57 1.70 1.81 8.30
N SER A 58 1.34 1.54 7.06
CA SER A 58 1.95 2.17 5.89
C SER A 58 0.94 3.09 5.24
N THR A 59 1.41 4.15 4.60
CA THR A 59 0.55 5.05 3.81
C THR A 59 1.04 5.00 2.37
N GLU A 60 0.16 4.68 1.44
CA GLU A 60 0.44 4.74 0.02
C GLU A 60 -0.34 5.89 -0.59
N THR A 61 0.32 6.73 -1.39
CA THR A 61 -0.33 7.74 -2.22
C THR A 61 0.03 7.49 -3.67
N VAL A 62 -0.96 7.16 -4.49
CA VAL A 62 -0.79 6.87 -5.91
C VAL A 62 -1.59 7.86 -6.73
N THR A 63 -0.95 8.44 -7.75
CA THR A 63 -1.61 9.27 -8.76
C THR A 63 -1.64 8.52 -10.07
N PHE A 64 -2.84 8.28 -10.56
CA PHE A 64 -3.12 7.68 -11.85
C PHE A 64 -3.50 8.77 -12.86
N GLU A 65 -2.98 8.65 -14.07
CA GLU A 65 -3.54 9.29 -15.25
C GLU A 65 -4.43 8.28 -15.95
N LEU A 66 -5.70 8.64 -16.08
CA LEU A 66 -6.67 7.93 -16.89
C LEU A 66 -6.64 8.50 -18.30
N PHE A 67 -6.54 7.62 -19.28
CA PHE A 67 -6.72 7.94 -20.68
C PHE A 67 -7.99 7.26 -21.18
N ASP A 68 -8.93 8.03 -21.72
CA ASP A 68 -9.92 7.47 -22.61
C ASP A 68 -9.31 7.41 -24.02
N PRO A 69 -9.06 6.22 -24.59
CA PRO A 69 -8.55 6.09 -25.96
C PRO A 69 -9.52 6.67 -26.98
N LEU A 70 -10.81 6.68 -26.66
CA LEU A 70 -11.83 7.22 -27.53
C LEU A 70 -11.73 8.74 -27.56
N GLU A 71 -11.56 9.40 -26.42
CA GLU A 71 -11.33 10.85 -26.38
C GLU A 71 -10.00 11.24 -27.06
N ALA A 72 -8.91 10.51 -26.78
CA ALA A 72 -7.61 10.77 -27.40
C ALA A 72 -7.61 10.55 -28.93
N ALA A 73 -8.42 9.61 -29.44
CA ALA A 73 -8.58 9.35 -30.87
C ALA A 73 -9.56 10.33 -31.54
N LEU A 74 -10.51 10.90 -30.80
CA LEU A 74 -11.50 11.86 -31.30
C LEU A 74 -11.05 13.33 -31.16
N ALA A 75 -10.00 13.60 -30.38
CA ALA A 75 -9.36 14.91 -30.32
C ALA A 75 -8.51 15.19 -31.57
N GLU A 76 -9.18 15.49 -32.67
CA GLU A 76 -8.56 16.16 -33.81
C GLU A 76 -8.23 17.62 -33.42
N GLY A 77 -7.06 17.82 -32.79
CA GLY A 77 -6.43 19.14 -32.64
C GLY A 77 -6.64 19.88 -31.31
N GLU A 78 -7.35 19.30 -30.34
CA GLU A 78 -7.46 19.86 -28.98
C GLU A 78 -6.60 19.07 -27.98
N GLU A 79 -5.83 19.80 -27.15
CA GLU A 79 -4.95 19.20 -26.16
C GLU A 79 -5.77 18.64 -24.98
N ILE A 80 -6.12 17.36 -25.04
CA ILE A 80 -6.81 16.69 -23.93
C ILE A 80 -5.85 16.59 -22.74
N LYS A 81 -6.21 17.27 -21.65
CA LYS A 81 -5.50 17.13 -20.37
C LYS A 81 -5.89 15.80 -19.73
N PRO A 82 -4.93 14.93 -19.40
CA PRO A 82 -5.25 13.63 -18.82
C PRO A 82 -5.91 13.79 -17.45
N LEU A 83 -6.95 12.99 -17.20
CA LEU A 83 -7.64 12.99 -15.91
C LEU A 83 -6.71 12.36 -14.86
N ARG A 84 -6.34 13.16 -13.86
CA ARG A 84 -5.50 12.71 -12.75
C ARG A 84 -6.35 12.36 -11.54
N LEU A 85 -6.24 11.12 -11.08
CA LEU A 85 -6.84 10.67 -9.83
C LEU A 85 -5.74 10.35 -8.83
N THR A 86 -5.77 11.02 -7.67
CA THR A 86 -4.89 10.71 -6.55
C THR A 86 -5.65 9.91 -5.52
N LEU A 87 -5.24 8.66 -5.29
CA LEU A 87 -5.68 7.83 -4.19
C LEU A 87 -4.67 7.88 -3.05
N ARG A 88 -5.18 8.01 -1.84
CA ARG A 88 -4.41 7.78 -0.60
C ARG A 88 -5.01 6.58 0.11
N THR A 89 -4.16 5.61 0.40
CA THR A 89 -4.52 4.36 1.07
C THR A 89 -3.72 4.23 2.34
N ASP A 90 -4.42 4.11 3.48
CA ASP A 90 -3.80 3.78 4.76
C ASP A 90 -3.86 2.25 4.92
N ILE A 91 -2.70 1.62 4.94
CA ILE A 91 -2.55 0.17 5.06
C ILE A 91 -2.20 -0.14 6.51
N LEU A 92 -3.11 -0.75 7.25
CA LEU A 92 -2.88 -1.14 8.63
C LEU A 92 -2.26 -2.55 8.64
N HIS A 93 -1.06 -2.68 9.19
CA HIS A 93 -0.35 -3.95 9.25
C HIS A 93 0.31 -4.15 10.60
N GLY A 94 0.44 -5.39 11.06
CA GLY A 94 1.01 -5.69 12.36
C GLY A 94 0.14 -6.65 13.16
N PRO A 95 0.53 -6.96 14.41
CA PRO A 95 -0.18 -7.95 15.21
C PRO A 95 -1.58 -7.50 15.61
N LEU A 96 -1.83 -6.19 15.67
CA LEU A 96 -3.10 -5.59 16.07
C LEU A 96 -3.46 -4.35 15.21
N PRO A 97 -3.93 -4.50 13.96
CA PRO A 97 -4.35 -3.37 13.13
C PRO A 97 -5.46 -2.57 13.82
N GLY A 98 -5.19 -1.29 14.08
CA GLY A 98 -6.15 -0.41 14.76
C GLY A 98 -6.53 -0.84 16.19
N LEU A 99 -5.88 -1.86 16.77
CA LEU A 99 -6.31 -2.56 18.00
C LEU A 99 -7.67 -3.28 17.88
N GLU A 100 -8.19 -3.48 16.67
CA GLU A 100 -9.54 -4.04 16.46
C GLU A 100 -9.52 -5.53 16.10
N THR A 101 -8.42 -6.03 15.55
CA THR A 101 -8.28 -7.43 15.11
C THR A 101 -6.87 -7.95 15.37
N PHE A 102 -6.70 -9.27 15.45
CA PHE A 102 -5.40 -9.92 15.48
C PHE A 102 -4.98 -10.27 14.04
N ALA A 103 -3.82 -9.76 13.60
CA ALA A 103 -3.25 -9.84 12.23
C ALA A 103 -3.85 -8.87 11.19
N ALA A 104 -3.14 -8.71 10.07
CA ALA A 104 -3.45 -7.74 9.00
C ALA A 104 -4.88 -7.89 8.44
N ALA A 105 -5.53 -6.75 8.19
CA ALA A 105 -6.85 -6.63 7.57
C ALA A 105 -6.73 -5.85 6.26
#